data_AF-A0A7J9Q1P0-F1
#
_entry.id   AF-A0A7J9Q1P0-F1
#
_cell.length_a   1.000
_cell.length_b   1.000
_cell.length_c   1.000
_cell.angle_alpha   90.00
_cell.angle_beta   90.00
_cell.angle_gamma   90.00
#
_symmetry.space_group_name_H-M   'P 1'
#
loop_
_entity.id
_entity.type
_entity.pdbx_description
1 polymer ?
#
loop_
_entity_poly.entity_id
_entity_poly.type
_entity_poly.pdbx_seq_one_letter_code
_entity_poly.pdbx_strand_id
1 'polypeptide(L)'
;MIKKDEAKLCFPEFTRTGYSFESRARSDDFTSAIGRISIHFSQLEKTIRQAIEFLLKLNPAFSDMILSDLTFRKKLELLEILVYHNLKQDYFDTGDKIDPERYFNEMFKAIRKCAELRNKIMHSSWPDMYVGDEKKRISKKLKGRKGVKYEVETMNSAYLLDIDDYIVTIWSEIKEYFECNVFDSQYLDRILYE
;
A
#
# COMPACT_ATOMS: atom_id res chain seq x y z
N MET A 1 53.73 15.69 5.23
CA MET A 1 52.39 16.23 4.91
C MET A 1 51.84 15.46 3.72
N ILE A 2 50.94 14.51 3.96
CA ILE A 2 50.23 13.80 2.87
C ILE A 2 49.08 14.72 2.45
N LYS A 3 49.10 15.19 1.20
CA LYS A 3 47.97 15.91 0.62
C LYS A 3 46.81 14.91 0.52
N LYS A 4 45.70 15.19 1.21
CA LYS A 4 44.44 14.49 0.95
C LYS A 4 44.01 14.88 -0.46
N ASP A 5 44.22 13.98 -1.41
CA ASP A 5 43.52 14.04 -2.68
C ASP A 5 42.03 13.85 -2.38
N GLU A 6 41.28 14.94 -2.43
CA GLU A 6 39.82 14.93 -2.33
C GLU A 6 39.28 14.16 -3.54
N ALA A 7 38.84 12.93 -3.30
CA ALA A 7 38.18 12.10 -4.30
C ALA A 7 36.97 12.86 -4.86
N LYS A 8 37.11 13.32 -6.11
CA LYS A 8 36.04 14.01 -6.84
C LYS A 8 34.86 13.04 -6.97
N LEU A 9 33.72 13.37 -6.36
CA LEU A 9 32.48 12.60 -6.50
C LEU A 9 32.12 12.49 -7.99
N CYS A 10 32.02 11.27 -8.52
CA CYS A 10 31.72 10.99 -9.94
C CYS A 10 30.27 11.27 -10.34
N PHE A 11 29.41 11.71 -9.41
CA PHE A 11 28.00 11.97 -9.66
C PHE A 11 27.64 13.39 -9.23
N PRO A 12 26.84 14.13 -10.02
CA PRO A 12 26.37 15.44 -9.63
C PRO A 12 25.45 15.33 -8.40
N GLU A 13 25.51 16.31 -7.51
CA GLU A 13 24.54 16.44 -6.43
C GLU A 13 23.14 16.70 -6.99
N PHE A 14 22.13 16.14 -6.33
CA PHE A 14 20.74 16.38 -6.69
C PHE A 14 20.40 17.88 -6.54
N THR A 15 19.88 18.47 -7.60
CA THR A 15 19.39 19.86 -7.59
C THR A 15 17.97 19.91 -8.12
N ARG A 16 17.09 20.61 -7.41
CA ARG A 16 15.71 20.82 -7.85
C ARG A 16 15.73 21.76 -9.05
N THR A 17 15.22 21.31 -10.18
CA THR A 17 15.05 22.16 -11.35
C THR A 17 13.80 23.04 -11.20
N GLY A 18 13.82 24.24 -11.80
CA GLY A 18 12.67 25.16 -11.84
C GLY A 18 11.66 24.87 -12.95
N TYR A 19 11.82 23.77 -13.68
CA TYR A 19 10.97 23.38 -14.79
C TYR A 19 9.62 22.84 -14.30
N SER A 20 8.53 23.17 -14.99
CA SER A 20 7.19 22.65 -14.70
C SER A 20 7.05 21.18 -15.09
N PHE A 21 6.01 20.52 -14.61
CA PHE A 21 5.72 19.13 -14.98
C PHE A 21 5.52 18.98 -16.50
N GLU A 22 4.71 19.84 -17.10
CA GLU A 22 4.35 19.84 -18.53
C GLU A 22 5.59 20.05 -19.42
N SER A 23 6.55 20.84 -18.93
CA SER A 23 7.81 21.08 -19.65
C SER A 23 8.77 19.88 -19.64
N ARG A 24 8.52 18.89 -18.76
CA ARG A 24 9.41 17.72 -18.54
C ARG A 24 8.78 16.40 -18.90
N ALA A 25 7.46 16.29 -18.79
CA ALA A 25 6.74 15.05 -18.96
C ALA A 25 5.36 15.33 -19.59
N ARG A 26 4.99 14.47 -20.53
CA ARG A 26 3.60 14.34 -20.96
C ARG A 26 3.02 13.19 -20.15
N SER A 27 2.02 13.46 -19.31
CA SER A 27 1.36 12.40 -18.54
C SER A 27 0.65 11.47 -19.51
N ASP A 28 1.01 10.19 -19.50
CA ASP A 28 0.27 9.15 -20.20
C ASP A 28 -0.61 8.38 -19.21
N ASP A 29 -1.79 7.94 -19.67
CA ASP A 29 -2.80 7.29 -18.83
C ASP A 29 -2.23 6.09 -18.06
N PHE A 30 -1.28 5.37 -18.66
CA PHE A 30 -0.68 4.19 -18.07
C PHE A 30 0.15 4.56 -16.84
N THR A 31 1.06 5.54 -16.96
CA THR A 31 1.88 6.00 -15.83
C THR A 31 1.02 6.66 -14.75
N SER A 32 -0.02 7.41 -15.14
CA SER A 32 -0.99 7.97 -14.21
C SER A 32 -1.71 6.90 -13.39
N ALA A 33 -2.18 5.82 -14.04
CA ALA A 33 -2.85 4.71 -13.35
C ALA A 33 -1.92 4.01 -12.34
N ILE A 34 -0.64 3.78 -12.68
CA ILE A 34 0.36 3.27 -11.73
C ILE A 34 0.52 4.20 -10.52
N GLY A 35 0.59 5.51 -10.76
CA GLY A 35 0.69 6.50 -9.70
C GLY A 35 -0.49 6.43 -8.73
N ARG A 36 -1.72 6.31 -9.25
CA ARG A 36 -2.95 6.17 -8.46
C ARG A 36 -2.93 4.93 -7.58
N ILE A 37 -2.61 3.77 -8.16
CA ILE A 37 -2.44 2.51 -7.41
C ILE A 37 -1.47 2.71 -6.23
N SER A 38 -0.35 3.41 -6.44
CA SER A 38 0.62 3.70 -5.38
C SER A 38 0.03 4.52 -4.23
N ILE A 39 -0.66 5.61 -4.59
CA ILE A 39 -1.22 6.56 -3.65
C ILE A 39 -2.35 5.91 -2.85
N HIS A 40 -3.32 5.29 -3.51
CA HIS A 40 -4.46 4.65 -2.84
C HIS A 40 -4.02 3.44 -2.01
N PHE A 41 -3.04 2.66 -2.46
CA PHE A 41 -2.48 1.61 -1.63
C PHE A 41 -1.78 2.17 -0.37
N SER A 42 -1.11 3.32 -0.47
CA SER A 42 -0.52 3.98 0.70
C SER A 42 -1.59 4.46 1.68
N GLN A 43 -2.76 4.89 1.20
CA GLN A 43 -3.90 5.26 2.04
C GLN A 43 -4.52 4.03 2.73
N LEU A 44 -4.64 2.90 2.03
CA LEU A 44 -5.02 1.62 2.63
C LEU A 44 -4.05 1.22 3.75
N GLU A 45 -2.74 1.29 3.50
CA GLU A 45 -1.71 0.99 4.52
C GLU A 45 -1.81 1.92 5.73
N LYS A 46 -2.04 3.22 5.51
CA LYS A 46 -2.25 4.19 6.59
C LYS A 46 -3.48 3.84 7.42
N THR A 47 -4.57 3.41 6.79
CA THR A 47 -5.82 3.04 7.48
C THR A 47 -5.62 1.78 8.33
N ILE A 48 -4.90 0.78 7.81
CA ILE A 48 -4.49 -0.41 8.58
C ILE A 48 -3.65 0.00 9.80
N ARG A 49 -2.71 0.95 9.62
CA ARG A 49 -1.88 1.47 10.72
C ARG A 49 -2.75 2.10 11.81
N GLN A 50 -3.71 2.94 11.43
CA GLN A 50 -4.63 3.58 12.36
C GLN A 50 -5.51 2.56 13.10
N ALA A 51 -6.00 1.53 12.42
CA ALA A 51 -6.75 0.45 13.06
C ALA A 51 -5.90 -0.32 14.10
N ILE A 52 -4.63 -0.58 13.81
CA ILE A 52 -3.71 -1.22 14.77
C ILE A 52 -3.47 -0.31 15.99
N GLU A 53 -3.19 0.97 15.75
CA GLU A 53 -2.98 1.97 16.80
C GLU A 53 -4.17 2.03 17.76
N PHE A 54 -5.37 2.04 17.19
CA PHE A 54 -6.62 1.99 17.95
C PHE A 54 -6.75 0.75 18.80
N LEU A 55 -6.61 -0.44 18.20
CA LEU A 55 -6.80 -1.71 18.90
C LEU A 55 -5.75 -1.94 20.00
N LEU A 56 -4.55 -1.39 19.83
CA LEU A 56 -3.50 -1.42 20.86
C LEU A 56 -3.59 -0.27 21.86
N LYS A 57 -4.47 0.72 21.64
CA LYS A 57 -4.61 1.94 22.45
C LYS A 57 -3.29 2.70 22.61
N LEU A 58 -2.47 2.72 21.55
CA LEU A 58 -1.19 3.40 21.56
C LEU A 58 -1.36 4.91 21.38
N ASN A 59 -0.44 5.69 21.93
CA ASN A 59 -0.28 7.08 21.54
C ASN A 59 0.34 7.14 20.12
N PRO A 60 -0.05 8.11 19.28
CA PRO A 60 0.44 8.24 17.90
C PRO A 60 1.96 8.23 17.75
N ALA A 61 2.70 8.87 18.66
CA ALA A 61 4.17 8.94 18.60
C ALA A 61 4.82 7.56 18.80
N PHE A 62 4.28 6.73 19.71
CA PHE A 62 4.77 5.36 19.90
C PHE A 62 4.33 4.42 18.77
N SER A 63 3.12 4.63 18.25
CA SER A 63 2.61 3.93 17.06
C SER A 63 3.54 4.14 15.87
N ASP A 64 3.96 5.38 15.60
CA ASP A 64 4.89 5.68 14.51
C ASP A 64 6.24 4.97 14.69
N MET A 65 6.81 4.94 15.90
CA MET A 65 8.08 4.26 16.17
C MET A 65 8.02 2.75 15.93
N ILE A 66 6.90 2.11 16.30
CA ILE A 66 6.77 0.65 16.19
C ILE A 66 6.38 0.24 14.77
N LEU A 67 5.43 0.96 14.17
CA LEU A 67 4.81 0.56 12.91
C LEU A 67 5.59 1.04 11.69
N SER A 68 6.49 2.03 11.80
CA SER A 68 7.34 2.48 10.68
C SER A 68 8.23 1.36 10.15
N ASP A 69 8.74 0.53 11.04
CA ASP A 69 9.71 -0.52 10.69
C ASP A 69 9.04 -1.82 10.20
N LEU A 70 7.72 -1.91 10.36
CA LEU A 70 6.96 -3.08 9.90
C LEU A 70 6.68 -2.97 8.41
N THR A 71 6.99 -4.03 7.68
CA THR A 71 6.47 -4.20 6.31
C THR A 71 4.94 -4.24 6.31
N PHE A 72 4.30 -3.86 5.20
CA PHE A 72 2.85 -3.97 5.03
C PHE A 72 2.30 -5.34 5.45
N ARG A 73 2.98 -6.41 5.04
CA ARG A 73 2.61 -7.79 5.42
C ARG A 73 2.58 -7.98 6.93
N LYS A 74 3.58 -7.46 7.64
CA LYS A 74 3.65 -7.57 9.11
C LYS A 74 2.62 -6.71 9.81
N LYS A 75 2.30 -5.54 9.28
CA LYS A 75 1.15 -4.74 9.76
C LYS A 75 -0.16 -5.51 9.62
N LEU A 76 -0.40 -6.12 8.45
CA LEU A 76 -1.61 -6.90 8.22
C LEU A 76 -1.73 -8.13 9.12
N GLU A 77 -0.64 -8.89 9.28
CA GLU A 77 -0.58 -10.02 10.23
C GLU A 77 -0.88 -9.57 11.67
N LEU A 78 -0.36 -8.41 12.09
CA LEU A 78 -0.65 -7.84 13.41
C LEU A 78 -2.13 -7.43 13.55
N LEU A 79 -2.68 -6.72 12.56
CA LEU A 79 -4.09 -6.33 12.55
C LEU A 79 -5.01 -7.56 12.66
N GLU A 80 -4.71 -8.62 11.91
CA GLU A 80 -5.45 -9.87 11.94
C GLU A 80 -5.48 -10.52 13.32
N ILE A 81 -4.32 -10.59 13.99
CA ILE A 81 -4.22 -11.10 15.37
C ILE A 81 -5.05 -10.25 16.33
N LEU A 82 -4.95 -8.92 16.21
CA LEU A 82 -5.68 -7.99 17.08
C LEU A 82 -7.19 -8.10 16.89
N VAL A 83 -7.65 -8.19 15.65
CA VAL A 83 -9.06 -8.39 15.34
C VAL A 83 -9.57 -9.71 15.93
N TYR A 84 -8.91 -10.84 15.67
CA TYR A 84 -9.37 -12.12 16.22
C TYR A 84 -9.28 -12.21 17.75
N HIS A 85 -8.34 -11.50 18.36
CA HIS A 85 -8.28 -11.39 19.81
C HIS A 85 -9.50 -10.63 20.37
N ASN A 86 -9.87 -9.51 19.75
CA ASN A 86 -10.99 -8.67 20.19
C ASN A 86 -12.36 -9.25 19.79
N LEU A 87 -12.45 -10.03 18.72
CA LEU A 87 -13.65 -10.79 18.35
C LEU A 87 -14.09 -11.76 19.46
N LYS A 88 -13.13 -12.38 20.16
CA LYS A 88 -13.42 -13.26 21.31
C LYS A 88 -13.94 -12.52 22.54
N GLN A 89 -13.91 -11.19 22.52
CA GLN A 89 -14.35 -10.32 23.62
C GLN A 89 -15.64 -9.56 23.27
N ASP A 90 -16.34 -9.97 22.20
CA ASP A 90 -17.55 -9.31 21.68
C ASP A 90 -17.35 -7.80 21.43
N TYR A 91 -16.12 -7.41 21.07
CA TYR A 91 -15.74 -6.01 20.88
C TYR A 91 -16.30 -5.39 19.58
N PHE A 92 -16.71 -6.23 18.64
CA PHE A 92 -17.12 -5.83 17.30
C PHE A 92 -18.59 -6.19 17.07
N ASP A 93 -19.41 -5.18 16.79
CA ASP A 93 -20.78 -5.38 16.31
C ASP A 93 -20.78 -5.36 14.78
N THR A 94 -21.15 -6.49 14.15
CA THR A 94 -21.35 -6.59 12.70
C THR A 94 -22.84 -6.66 12.32
N GLY A 95 -23.72 -6.41 13.29
CA GLY A 95 -25.16 -6.61 13.20
C GLY A 95 -25.57 -8.09 13.13
N ASP A 96 -26.86 -8.35 13.27
CA ASP A 96 -27.43 -9.70 13.37
C ASP A 96 -27.29 -10.59 12.11
N LYS A 97 -26.75 -10.06 11.01
CA LYS A 97 -26.85 -10.69 9.68
C LYS A 97 -25.54 -11.23 9.13
N ILE A 98 -24.40 -10.86 9.70
CA ILE A 98 -23.09 -11.27 9.19
C ILE A 98 -22.24 -11.79 10.34
N ASP A 99 -21.79 -13.03 10.24
CA ASP A 99 -20.79 -13.61 11.13
C ASP A 99 -19.50 -12.76 11.08
N PRO A 100 -19.10 -12.11 12.18
CA PRO A 100 -17.92 -11.26 12.22
C PRO A 100 -16.65 -11.98 11.75
N GLU A 101 -16.45 -13.23 12.16
CA GLU A 101 -15.25 -13.99 11.81
C GLU A 101 -15.14 -14.19 10.30
N ARG A 102 -16.26 -14.55 9.66
CA ARG A 102 -16.33 -14.67 8.21
C ARG A 102 -16.08 -13.34 7.50
N TYR A 103 -16.66 -12.24 7.99
CA TYR A 103 -16.46 -10.91 7.41
C TYR A 103 -14.99 -10.51 7.41
N PHE A 104 -14.32 -10.58 8.56
CA PHE A 104 -12.91 -10.21 8.68
C PHE A 104 -12.00 -11.12 7.85
N ASN A 105 -12.30 -12.42 7.80
CA ASN A 105 -11.57 -13.36 6.93
C ASN A 105 -11.59 -12.94 5.46
N GLU A 106 -12.76 -12.58 4.92
CA GLU A 106 -12.90 -12.12 3.54
C GLU A 106 -12.24 -10.74 3.33
N MET A 107 -12.37 -9.82 4.29
CA MET A 107 -11.68 -8.53 4.23
C MET A 107 -10.15 -8.71 4.18
N PHE A 108 -9.56 -9.55 5.03
CA PHE A 108 -8.12 -9.81 5.01
C PHE A 108 -7.66 -10.48 3.72
N LYS A 109 -8.47 -11.37 3.12
CA LYS A 109 -8.18 -11.92 1.79
C LYS A 109 -8.14 -10.82 0.73
N ALA A 110 -9.10 -9.90 0.75
CA ALA A 110 -9.15 -8.78 -0.19
C ALA A 110 -7.97 -7.81 -0.02
N ILE A 111 -7.57 -7.51 1.21
CA ILE A 111 -6.39 -6.67 1.49
C ILE A 111 -5.10 -7.33 1.00
N ARG A 112 -4.93 -8.64 1.23
CA ARG A 112 -3.79 -9.40 0.68
C ARG A 112 -3.80 -9.34 -0.85
N LYS A 113 -4.98 -9.45 -1.47
CA LYS A 113 -5.11 -9.33 -2.92
C LYS A 113 -4.69 -7.96 -3.44
N CYS A 114 -5.06 -6.88 -2.76
CA CYS A 114 -4.59 -5.53 -3.09
C CYS A 114 -3.06 -5.44 -3.07
N ALA A 115 -2.41 -6.01 -2.04
CA ALA A 115 -0.96 -6.01 -1.92
C ALA A 115 -0.29 -6.84 -3.02
N GLU A 116 -0.85 -8.00 -3.36
CA GLU A 116 -0.39 -8.81 -4.49
C GLU A 116 -0.45 -8.03 -5.80
N LEU A 117 -1.58 -7.38 -6.09
CA LEU A 117 -1.79 -6.61 -7.32
C LEU A 117 -0.83 -5.42 -7.39
N ARG A 118 -0.71 -4.62 -6.32
CA ARG A 118 0.23 -3.51 -6.25
C ARG A 118 1.68 -3.98 -6.45
N ASN A 119 2.09 -5.06 -5.79
CA ASN A 119 3.43 -5.62 -5.95
C ASN A 119 3.66 -6.16 -7.37
N LYS A 120 2.62 -6.73 -8.00
CA LYS A 120 2.60 -7.12 -9.42
C LYS A 120 3.03 -5.96 -10.32
N ILE A 121 2.56 -4.74 -10.03
CA ILE A 121 2.81 -3.54 -10.84
C ILE A 121 4.16 -2.90 -10.47
N MET A 122 4.40 -2.66 -9.18
CA MET A 122 5.55 -1.88 -8.69
C MET A 122 6.89 -2.60 -8.79
N HIS A 123 6.89 -3.94 -8.79
CA HIS A 123 8.12 -4.73 -8.90
C HIS A 123 8.34 -5.33 -10.29
N SER A 124 7.57 -4.88 -11.28
CA SER A 124 7.78 -5.30 -12.67
C SER A 124 8.79 -4.42 -13.39
N SER A 125 9.44 -4.99 -14.41
CA SER A 125 10.22 -4.22 -15.36
C SER A 125 9.34 -3.79 -16.54
N TRP A 126 9.40 -2.50 -16.87
CA TRP A 126 8.63 -1.86 -17.93
C TRP A 126 9.60 -1.40 -19.04
N PRO A 127 9.87 -2.24 -20.06
CA PRO A 127 10.66 -1.81 -21.22
C PRO A 127 10.00 -0.62 -21.94
N ASP A 128 10.82 0.28 -22.48
CA ASP A 128 10.40 1.54 -23.11
C ASP A 128 9.53 1.39 -24.38
N MET A 129 9.29 0.16 -24.84
CA MET A 129 8.49 -0.11 -26.04
C MET A 129 7.02 -0.35 -25.69
N TYR A 130 6.17 0.59 -26.10
CA TYR A 130 4.74 0.35 -26.26
C TYR A 130 4.50 -0.50 -27.52
N VAL A 131 3.50 -1.37 -27.46
CA VAL A 131 2.93 -2.01 -28.65
C VAL A 131 1.48 -1.53 -28.75
N GLY A 132 1.22 -0.47 -29.51
CA GLY A 132 -0.07 0.24 -29.47
C GLY A 132 -0.26 0.96 -28.13
N ASP A 133 -1.44 0.81 -27.52
CA ASP A 133 -1.78 1.38 -26.20
C ASP A 133 -1.35 0.50 -25.01
N GLU A 134 -0.62 -0.59 -25.29
CA GLU A 134 -0.28 -1.60 -24.30
C GLU A 134 1.22 -1.59 -23.98
N LYS A 135 1.54 -1.78 -22.69
CA LYS A 135 2.92 -2.04 -22.24
C LYS A 135 3.11 -3.51 -21.93
N LYS A 136 4.24 -4.04 -22.42
CA LYS A 136 4.72 -5.35 -22.03
C LYS A 136 5.31 -5.26 -20.63
N ARG A 137 4.68 -5.91 -19.68
CA ARG A 137 5.22 -6.13 -18.35
C ARG A 137 6.12 -7.34 -18.36
N ILE A 138 7.35 -7.21 -17.87
CA ILE A 138 8.25 -8.35 -17.66
C ILE A 138 8.32 -8.64 -16.17
N SER A 139 7.84 -9.82 -15.77
CA SER A 139 8.04 -10.35 -14.43
C SER A 139 9.11 -11.43 -14.42
N LYS A 140 10.00 -11.39 -13.42
CA LYS A 140 11.06 -12.38 -13.23
C LYS A 140 10.65 -13.32 -12.10
N LYS A 141 10.63 -14.62 -12.36
CA LYS A 141 10.40 -15.66 -11.34
C LYS A 141 11.64 -16.54 -11.23
N LEU A 142 12.24 -16.57 -10.04
CA LEU A 142 13.33 -17.50 -9.74
C LEU A 142 12.73 -18.91 -9.53
N LYS A 143 13.14 -19.90 -10.32
CA LYS A 143 12.70 -21.30 -10.14
C LYS A 143 13.85 -22.17 -9.65
N GLY A 144 14.22 -22.00 -8.38
CA GLY A 144 15.23 -22.85 -7.71
C GLY A 144 16.50 -23.04 -8.55
N ARG A 145 16.92 -24.29 -8.76
CA ARG A 145 18.11 -24.65 -9.56
C ARG A 145 17.98 -24.45 -11.07
N LYS A 146 16.80 -24.08 -11.60
CA LYS A 146 16.52 -23.96 -13.04
C LYS A 146 16.69 -22.53 -13.60
N GLY A 147 17.17 -21.59 -12.78
CA GLY A 147 17.43 -20.21 -13.19
C GLY A 147 16.20 -19.30 -13.18
N VAL A 148 16.30 -18.16 -13.88
CA VAL A 148 15.27 -17.11 -13.96
C VAL A 148 14.33 -17.39 -15.13
N LYS A 149 13.03 -17.51 -14.86
CA LYS A 149 11.98 -17.50 -15.90
C LYS A 149 11.43 -16.09 -16.06
N TYR A 150 11.33 -15.63 -17.30
CA TYR A 150 10.66 -14.39 -17.65
C TYR A 150 9.21 -14.69 -18.05
N GLU A 151 8.27 -13.98 -17.48
CA GLU A 151 6.87 -13.99 -17.91
C GLU A 151 6.52 -12.60 -18.41
N VAL A 152 6.10 -12.55 -19.68
CA VAL A 152 5.68 -11.33 -20.36
C VAL A 152 4.16 -11.30 -20.34
N GLU A 153 3.59 -10.24 -19.79
CA GLU A 153 2.15 -10.01 -19.77
C GLU A 153 1.88 -8.64 -20.37
N THR A 154 0.90 -8.56 -21.25
CA THR A 154 0.43 -7.30 -21.80
C THR A 154 -0.51 -6.65 -20.79
N MET A 155 -0.29 -5.37 -20.48
CA MET A 155 -1.19 -4.57 -19.65
C MET A 155 -1.54 -3.26 -20.35
N ASN A 156 -2.77 -2.84 -20.16
CA ASN A 156 -3.29 -1.56 -20.62
C ASN A 156 -3.74 -0.72 -19.42
N SER A 157 -4.00 0.56 -19.66
CA SER A 157 -4.41 1.52 -18.62
C SER A 157 -5.75 1.14 -17.98
N ALA A 158 -6.69 0.57 -18.73
CA ALA A 158 -8.00 0.16 -18.22
C ALA A 158 -7.86 -0.89 -17.11
N TYR A 159 -7.06 -1.93 -17.33
CA TYR A 159 -6.79 -2.95 -16.31
C TYR A 159 -6.10 -2.37 -15.06
N LEU A 160 -5.23 -1.37 -15.23
CA LEU A 160 -4.62 -0.70 -14.07
C LEU A 160 -5.66 0.11 -13.28
N LEU A 161 -6.63 0.74 -13.96
CA LEU A 161 -7.74 1.41 -13.29
C LEU A 161 -8.65 0.42 -12.56
N ASP A 162 -8.91 -0.78 -13.12
CA ASP A 162 -9.65 -1.82 -12.40
C ASP A 162 -8.95 -2.21 -11.08
N ILE A 163 -7.61 -2.28 -11.09
CA ILE A 163 -6.83 -2.53 -9.86
C ILE A 163 -6.97 -1.36 -8.88
N ASP A 164 -6.88 -0.12 -9.38
CA ASP A 164 -7.05 1.09 -8.58
C ASP A 164 -8.41 1.12 -7.88
N ASP A 165 -9.49 0.92 -8.64
CA ASP A 165 -10.87 0.91 -8.16
C ASP A 165 -11.11 -0.19 -7.12
N TYR A 166 -10.52 -1.37 -7.34
CA TYR A 166 -10.55 -2.45 -6.35
C TYR A 166 -9.87 -2.04 -5.04
N ILE A 167 -8.68 -1.42 -5.10
CA ILE A 167 -7.97 -0.92 -3.91
C ILE A 167 -8.80 0.13 -3.18
N VAL A 168 -9.39 1.08 -3.91
CA VAL A 168 -10.24 2.14 -3.35
C VAL A 168 -11.48 1.56 -2.67
N THR A 169 -12.10 0.54 -3.27
CA THR A 169 -13.25 -0.15 -2.69
C THR A 169 -12.89 -0.79 -1.36
N ILE A 170 -11.80 -1.57 -1.32
CA ILE A 170 -11.35 -2.24 -0.09
C ILE A 170 -10.88 -1.23 0.97
N TRP A 171 -10.24 -0.15 0.55
CA TRP A 171 -9.87 0.95 1.44
C TRP A 171 -11.09 1.63 2.06
N SER A 172 -12.13 1.89 1.28
CA SER A 172 -13.36 2.51 1.77
C SER A 172 -14.06 1.59 2.77
N GLU A 173 -14.12 0.29 2.49
CA GLU A 173 -14.72 -0.71 3.39
C GLU A 173 -14.01 -0.76 4.75
N ILE A 174 -12.68 -0.90 4.78
CA ILE A 174 -11.95 -0.94 6.06
C ILE A 174 -12.05 0.38 6.81
N LYS A 175 -12.03 1.50 6.06
CA LYS A 175 -12.17 2.83 6.63
C LYS A 175 -13.54 2.98 7.30
N GLU A 176 -14.62 2.68 6.60
CA GLU A 176 -15.99 2.73 7.12
C GLU A 176 -16.14 1.82 8.34
N TYR A 177 -15.60 0.60 8.28
CA TYR A 177 -15.69 -0.32 9.40
C TYR A 177 -15.05 0.24 10.67
N PHE A 178 -13.79 0.70 10.60
CA PHE A 178 -13.12 1.20 11.79
C PHE A 178 -13.58 2.62 12.16
N GLU A 179 -13.86 3.52 11.20
CA GLU A 179 -14.28 4.91 11.47
C GLU A 179 -15.72 5.02 11.98
N CYS A 180 -16.66 4.32 11.35
CA CYS A 180 -18.06 4.46 11.72
C CYS A 180 -18.48 3.53 12.87
N ASN A 181 -17.89 2.34 13.00
CA ASN A 181 -18.32 1.38 14.03
C ASN A 181 -17.44 1.35 15.28
N VAL A 182 -16.21 1.89 15.21
CA VAL A 182 -15.19 1.65 16.24
C VAL A 182 -14.57 2.96 16.77
N PHE A 183 -14.28 3.93 15.91
CA PHE A 183 -13.65 5.20 16.31
C PHE A 183 -14.63 6.22 16.94
N ASP A 184 -15.95 6.09 16.73
CA ASP A 184 -16.93 7.13 17.05
C ASP A 184 -17.32 7.26 18.55
N SER A 185 -16.88 6.35 19.43
CA SER A 185 -17.19 6.47 20.88
C SER A 185 -16.04 6.93 21.78
N GLN A 186 -14.78 6.95 21.31
CA GLN A 186 -13.62 7.26 22.17
C GLN A 186 -12.46 8.04 21.50
N TYR A 187 -12.43 8.19 20.17
CA TYR A 187 -11.26 8.77 19.48
C TYR A 187 -11.34 10.29 19.31
N LEU A 188 -12.55 10.86 19.16
CA LEU A 188 -12.73 12.32 19.01
C LEU A 188 -12.35 13.10 20.28
N ASP A 189 -12.52 12.51 21.46
CA ASP A 189 -12.14 13.14 22.73
C ASP A 189 -10.61 13.20 22.96
N ARG A 190 -9.81 12.43 22.21
CA ARG A 190 -8.34 12.43 22.36
C ARG A 190 -7.62 13.37 21.40
N ILE A 191 -8.20 13.66 20.23
CA ILE A 191 -7.57 14.53 19.22
C ILE A 191 -7.88 16.02 19.49
N LEU A 192 -8.95 16.34 20.22
CA LEU A 192 -9.35 17.72 20.49
C LEU A 192 -8.78 18.30 21.80
N TYR A 193 -8.07 17.51 22.60
CA TYR A 193 -7.56 17.93 23.93
C TYR A 193 -6.06 17.68 24.16
N GLU A 194 -5.29 17.34 23.11
CA GLU A 194 -3.82 17.39 23.07
C GLU A 194 -3.36 18.37 21.99
#